data_AF-A0A7H4PMA9-F1
#
_entry.id   AF-A0A7H4PMA9-F1
#
_cell.length_a   1.000
_cell.length_b   1.000
_cell.length_c   1.000
_cell.angle_alpha   90.00
_cell.angle_beta   90.00
_cell.angle_gamma   90.00
#
_symmetry.space_group_name_H-M   'P 1'
#
loop_
_entity.id
_entity.type
_entity.pdbx_description
1 polymer ?
#
loop_
_entity_poly.entity_id
_entity_poly.type
_entity_poly.pdbx_seq_one_letter_code
_entity_poly.pdbx_strand_id
1 'polypeptide(L)' 'MGEERKNINHNTHIVLYDEVSGLCPKCFKPLMVQNGKRKIKLYEVAHIYPFSPREEEKELLKDEQLLLR' A
#
# COMPACT_ATOMS: atom_id res chain seq x y z
N MET A 1 7.26 -17.72 6.02
CA MET A 1 7.64 -17.84 4.60
C MET A 1 6.78 -16.86 3.83
N GLY A 2 7.40 -15.82 3.25
CA GLY A 2 6.69 -14.75 2.57
C GLY A 2 6.00 -15.30 1.32
N GLU A 3 4.69 -15.17 1.27
CA GLU A 3 3.88 -15.57 0.12
C GLU A 3 4.41 -14.93 -1.16
N GLU A 4 4.39 -15.67 -2.27
CA GLU A 4 4.77 -15.13 -3.58
C GLU A 4 4.02 -13.83 -3.86
N ARG A 5 4.77 -12.80 -4.25
CA ARG A 5 4.22 -11.46 -4.51
C ARG A 5 3.14 -11.59 -5.59
N LYS A 6 1.87 -11.43 -5.22
CA LYS A 6 0.78 -11.38 -6.19
C LYS A 6 1.05 -10.21 -7.13
N ASN A 7 1.15 -10.49 -8.42
CA ASN A 7 1.23 -9.46 -9.44
C ASN A 7 -0.07 -8.64 -9.40
N ILE A 8 0.05 -7.38 -9.00
CA ILE A 8 -1.08 -6.45 -8.97
C ILE A 8 -1.42 -6.08 -10.41
N ASN A 9 -2.67 -6.33 -10.81
CA ASN A 9 -3.15 -6.02 -12.15
C ASN A 9 -3.19 -4.51 -12.39
N HIS A 10 -3.09 -4.09 -13.66
CA HIS A 10 -3.17 -2.69 -14.07
C HIS A 10 -4.47 -2.01 -13.59
N ASN A 11 -5.60 -2.73 -13.60
CA ASN A 11 -6.87 -2.20 -13.11
C ASN A 11 -6.81 -1.88 -11.62
N THR A 12 -6.15 -2.72 -10.82
CA THR A 12 -5.97 -2.47 -9.39
C THR A 12 -5.10 -1.24 -9.14
N HIS A 13 -4.08 -1.00 -9.98
CA HIS A 13 -3.32 0.26 -9.93
C HIS A 13 -4.19 1.50 -10.13
N ILE A 14 -5.18 1.44 -11.03
CA ILE A 14 -6.09 2.57 -11.29
C ILE A 14 -6.99 2.81 -10.09
N VAL A 15 -7.56 1.74 -9.52
CA VAL A 15 -8.41 1.82 -8.32
C VAL A 15 -7.63 2.42 -7.14
N LEU A 16 -6.43 1.92 -6.85
CA LEU A 16 -5.59 2.42 -5.75
C LEU A 16 -5.16 3.89 -5.96
N TYR A 17 -4.94 4.30 -7.21
CA TYR A 17 -4.63 5.69 -7.53
C TYR A 17 -5.83 6.62 -7.30
N ASP A 18 -7.04 6.15 -7.63
CA ASP A 18 -8.29 6.89 -7.41
C ASP A 18 -8.64 7.03 -5.92
N GLU A 19 -8.42 5.97 -5.12
CA GLU A 19 -8.64 5.99 -3.66
C GLU A 19 -7.88 7.11 -2.95
N VAL A 20 -6.65 7.38 -3.39
CA VAL A 20 -5.81 8.45 -2.82
C VAL A 20 -5.92 9.77 -3.59
N SER A 21 -6.90 9.88 -4.50
CA SER A 21 -7.13 11.07 -5.35
C SER A 21 -5.88 11.52 -6.11
N GLY A 22 -5.02 10.57 -6.50
CA GLY A 22 -3.75 10.84 -7.17
C GLY A 22 -2.66 11.52 -6.32
N LEU A 23 -2.84 11.57 -5.00
CA LEU A 23 -1.92 12.17 -4.04
C LEU A 23 -1.31 11.10 -3.12
N CYS A 24 -0.07 11.30 -2.67
CA CYS A 24 0.54 10.40 -1.71
C CYS A 24 -0.08 10.56 -0.32
N PRO A 25 -0.58 9.49 0.34
CA PRO A 25 -1.21 9.59 1.66
C PRO A 25 -0.23 9.97 2.79
N LYS A 26 1.10 9.88 2.56
CA LYS A 26 2.11 10.26 3.57
C LYS A 26 2.60 11.70 3.43
N CYS A 27 2.70 12.21 2.20
CA CYS A 27 3.36 13.49 1.94
C CYS A 27 2.57 14.44 1.03
N PHE A 28 1.35 14.05 0.63
CA PHE A 28 0.41 14.84 -0.19
C PHE A 28 1.00 15.33 -1.53
N LYS A 29 2.05 14.68 -2.03
CA LYS A 29 2.65 14.96 -3.35
C LYS A 29 1.89 14.24 -4.46
N PRO A 30 1.82 14.80 -5.68
CA PRO A 30 1.20 14.14 -6.82
C PRO A 30 1.96 12.87 -7.21
N LEU A 31 1.23 11.77 -7.38
CA LEU A 31 1.79 10.46 -7.74
C LEU A 31 2.10 10.35 -9.24
N MET A 32 1.52 11.23 -10.06
CA MET A 32 1.82 11.35 -11.48
C MET A 32 2.24 12.78 -11.80
N VAL A 33 3.33 12.92 -12.56
CA VAL A 33 3.79 14.21 -13.05
C VAL A 33 3.80 14.21 -14.57
N GLN A 34 3.56 15.39 -15.14
CA GLN A 34 3.69 15.62 -16.56
C GLN A 34 5.03 16.29 -16.83
N ASN A 35 5.92 15.62 -17.57
CA ASN A 35 7.14 16.22 -18.07
C ASN A 35 7.00 16.43 -19.59
N GLY A 36 6.64 17.66 -19.98
CA GLY A 36 6.32 18.02 -21.36
C GLY A 36 5.13 17.22 -21.91
N LYS A 37 5.39 16.34 -22.89
CA LYS A 37 4.38 15.49 -23.54
C LYS A 37 4.16 14.13 -22.87
N ARG A 38 4.98 13.75 -21.88
CA ARG A 38 4.93 12.42 -21.26
C ARG A 38 4.40 12.49 -19.83
N LYS A 39 3.48 11.59 -19.49
CA LYS A 39 3.02 11.36 -18.11
C LYS A 39 3.92 10.31 -17.47
N ILE A 40 4.58 10.68 -16.37
CA ILE A 40 5.50 9.82 -15.62
C ILE A 40 4.82 9.40 -14.33
N LYS A 41 4.81 8.09 -14.04
CA LYS A 41 4.41 7.57 -12.73
C LYS A 41 5.58 7.72 -11.76
N LEU A 42 5.35 8.36 -10.62
CA LEU A 42 6.33 8.52 -9.53
C LEU A 42 6.06 7.59 -8.35
N TYR A 43 5.12 6.65 -8.50
CA TYR A 43 4.65 5.80 -7.42
C TYR A 43 4.81 4.32 -7.75
N GLU A 44 5.03 3.53 -6.70
CA GLU A 44 4.93 2.08 -6.72
C GLU A 44 3.89 1.65 -5.69
N VAL A 45 3.19 0.55 -5.98
CA VAL A 45 2.22 0.01 -5.02
C VAL A 45 3.01 -0.73 -3.94
N ALA A 46 2.92 -0.21 -2.73
CA ALA A 46 3.55 -0.85 -1.58
C ALA A 46 2.78 -2.11 -1.21
N HIS A 47 3.47 -3.25 -1.22
CA HIS A 47 2.99 -4.45 -0.57
C HIS A 47 3.21 -4.28 0.94
N ILE A 48 2.19 -3.83 1.65
CA ILE A 48 2.26 -3.66 3.10
C ILE A 48 2.25 -5.07 3.71
N TYR A 49 3.44 -5.62 3.99
CA TYR A 49 3.63 -6.85 4.75
C TYR A 49 4.49 -6.58 5.99
N PRO A 50 4.23 -7.31 7.10
CA PRO A 50 3.26 -8.40 7.21
C PRO A 50 1.89 -7.96 7.73
N PHE A 51 0.83 -8.54 7.15
CA PHE A 51 -0.55 -8.44 7.65
C PHE A 51 -0.72 -9.09 9.03
N SER A 52 0.19 -10.01 9.39
CA SER A 52 0.20 -10.70 10.68
C SER A 52 1.35 -10.22 11.56
N PRO A 53 1.11 -10.00 12.87
CA PRO A 53 2.17 -9.69 13.82
C PRO A 53 3.20 -10.83 13.88
N ARG A 54 4.48 -10.47 14.02
CA ARG A 54 5.58 -11.39 14.36
C ARG A 54 5.31 -12.04 15.72
N GLU A 55 6.01 -13.13 16.03
CA GLU A 55 5.79 -13.85 17.31
C GLU A 55 6.03 -12.96 18.53
N GLU A 56 7.05 -12.09 18.46
CA GLU A 56 7.33 -11.05 19.46
C GLU A 56 6.18 -10.03 19.60
N GLU A 57 5.56 -9.63 18.49
CA GLU A 57 4.45 -8.67 18.47
C GLU A 57 3.15 -9.32 18.97
N LYS A 58 2.96 -10.63 18.75
CA LYS A 58 1.83 -11.39 19.29
C LYS A 58 1.87 -11.47 20.81
N GLU A 59 3.05 -11.66 21.39
CA GLU A 59 3.20 -11.68 22.85
C GLU A 59 2.94 -10.29 23.45
N LEU A 60 3.36 -9.23 22.76
CA LEU A 60 3.06 -7.85 23.16
C LEU A 60 1.55 -7.54 23.08
N LEU A 61 0.87 -8.03 22.04
CA LEU A 61 -0.55 -7.79 21.77
C LEU A 61 -1.48 -8.80 22.45
N LYS A 62 -0.98 -9.68 23.32
CA LYS A 62 -1.77 -10.78 23.91
C LYS A 62 -2.95 -10.31 24.76
N ASP A 63 -2.81 -9.14 25.39
CA ASP A 63 -3.78 -8.56 26.32
C ASP A 63 -4.71 -7.53 25.63
N GLU A 64 -4.45 -7.21 24.36
CA GLU A 64 -5.25 -6.27 23.57
C GLU A 64 -6.45 -7.00 22.96
N GLN A 65 -7.63 -6.35 23.00
CA GLN A 65 -8.82 -6.92 22.38
C GLN A 65 -8.70 -6.86 20.85
N LEU A 66 -8.70 -8.03 20.22
CA LEU A 66 -8.80 -8.12 18.77
C LEU A 66 -10.17 -7.60 18.32
N LEU A 67 -10.16 -6.50 17.57
CA LEU A 67 -11.35 -6.02 16.87
C LEU A 67 -11.65 -6.95 15.70
N LEU A 68 -12.38 -8.04 15.97
CA LEU A 68 -13.00 -8.88 14.94
C LEU A 68 -14.06 -8.05 14.22
N ARG A 69 -13.83 -7.74 12.94
CA ARG A 69 -14.81 -7.12 12.04
C ARG A 69 -15.44 -8.17 11.14
#